data_AF-A0A8D8TWN7-F1
#
_entry.id   AF-A0A8D8TWN7-F1
#
_cell.length_a   1.000
_cell.length_b   1.000
_cell.length_c   1.000
_cell.angle_alpha   90.00
_cell.angle_beta   90.00
_cell.angle_gamma   90.00
#
_symmetry.space_group_name_H-M   'P 1'
#
loop_
_entity.id
_entity.type
_entity.pdbx_description
1 polymer ?
#
loop_
_entity_poly.entity_id
_entity_poly.type
_entity_poly.pdbx_seq_one_letter_code
_entity_poly.pdbx_strand_id
1 'polypeptide(L)'
;DFGLNNKLKKSNPPFKSDPYGDDLTTIGIQRQRDYGMPSYNAFRKYSGYPSVKTIDELSDLIAPEYIKHLKDGYKHVDDIDLIVGGYLETPLLGSLFGPTFTYVLADQFYRWKFGDRNFFSFLGQPWSFTEAQYQEII
;
A
#
# COMPACT_ATOMS: atom_id res chain seq x y z
N ASP A 1 14.35 5.06 17.86
CA ASP A 1 14.62 3.77 17.21
C ASP A 1 13.31 2.99 17.18
N PHE A 2 12.65 2.89 16.02
CA PHE A 2 11.24 2.46 15.91
C PHE A 2 11.04 0.93 16.01
N GLY A 3 12.00 0.20 16.58
CA GLY A 3 11.86 -1.25 16.80
C GLY A 3 11.71 -2.09 15.52
N LEU A 4 12.00 -1.52 14.35
CA LEU A 4 11.90 -2.19 13.06
C LEU A 4 12.94 -3.30 12.98
N ASN A 5 12.51 -4.55 13.15
CA ASN A 5 13.35 -5.74 13.01
C ASN A 5 13.67 -5.98 11.53
N ASN A 6 14.70 -5.30 11.03
CA ASN A 6 15.24 -5.52 9.70
C ASN A 6 16.09 -6.81 9.67
N LYS A 7 15.43 -7.95 9.55
CA LYS A 7 16.09 -9.27 9.47
C LYS A 7 16.30 -9.78 8.03
N LEU A 8 15.88 -9.02 7.01
CA LEU A 8 15.74 -9.57 5.65
C LEU A 8 17.07 -9.64 4.88
N LYS A 9 18.09 -8.82 5.18
CA LYS A 9 19.48 -9.03 4.69
C LYS A 9 20.50 -8.51 5.71
N LYS A 10 21.10 -9.41 6.51
CA LYS A 10 22.17 -9.06 7.50
C LYS A 10 23.58 -9.00 6.90
N SER A 11 23.82 -9.59 5.73
CA SER A 11 25.16 -9.82 5.18
C SER A 11 25.55 -8.92 4.01
N ASN A 12 24.64 -8.09 3.49
CA ASN A 12 24.93 -7.10 2.46
C ASN A 12 24.33 -5.75 2.89
N PRO A 13 25.03 -4.62 2.67
CA PRO A 13 24.39 -3.32 2.79
C PRO A 13 23.11 -3.33 1.93
N PRO A 14 22.03 -2.64 2.36
CA PRO A 14 20.83 -2.57 1.56
C PRO A 14 21.25 -2.07 0.17
N PHE A 15 20.82 -2.78 -0.88
CA PHE A 15 21.08 -2.44 -2.29
C PHE A 15 22.41 -2.88 -2.92
N LYS A 16 23.13 -3.89 -2.40
CA LYS A 16 24.07 -4.63 -3.26
C LYS A 16 23.26 -5.60 -4.15
N SER A 17 23.11 -5.26 -5.44
CA SER A 17 22.37 -6.07 -6.42
C SER A 17 22.99 -7.45 -6.58
N ASP A 18 22.17 -8.49 -6.55
CA ASP A 18 22.62 -9.86 -6.83
C ASP A 18 22.77 -10.05 -8.35
N PRO A 19 23.95 -10.47 -8.85
CA PRO A 19 24.15 -10.75 -10.28
C PRO A 19 23.24 -11.88 -10.83
N TYR A 20 22.60 -12.67 -9.96
CA TYR A 20 21.70 -13.76 -10.33
C TYR A 20 20.21 -13.42 -10.19
N GLY A 21 19.88 -12.20 -9.77
CA GLY A 21 18.51 -11.70 -9.67
C GLY A 21 18.13 -11.27 -8.26
N ASP A 22 17.41 -10.16 -8.18
CA ASP A 22 16.89 -9.61 -6.94
C ASP A 22 15.42 -9.95 -6.73
N ASP A 23 15.01 -10.14 -5.48
CA ASP A 23 13.62 -10.31 -5.08
C ASP A 23 12.95 -8.95 -4.88
N LEU A 24 12.14 -8.53 -5.86
CA LEU A 24 11.42 -7.26 -5.84
C LEU A 24 10.42 -7.15 -4.68
N THR A 25 9.80 -8.25 -4.27
CA THR A 25 8.82 -8.26 -3.17
C THR A 25 9.51 -8.00 -1.84
N THR A 26 10.62 -8.71 -1.58
CA THR A 26 11.44 -8.49 -0.38
C THR A 26 12.04 -7.09 -0.36
N ILE A 27 12.45 -6.54 -1.51
CA ILE A 27 12.91 -5.16 -1.63
C ILE A 27 11.78 -4.16 -1.31
N GLY A 28 10.55 -4.41 -1.76
CA GLY A 28 9.39 -3.57 -1.46
C GLY A 28 9.11 -3.48 0.04
N ILE A 29 9.09 -4.62 0.73
CA ILE A 29 8.97 -4.70 2.19
C ILE A 29 10.11 -3.92 2.87
N GLN A 30 11.34 -4.11 2.41
CA GLN A 30 12.49 -3.44 3.00
C GLN A 30 12.43 -1.91 2.84
N ARG A 31 12.08 -1.44 1.65
CA ARG A 31 11.92 -0.01 1.37
C ARG A 31 10.85 0.62 2.24
N GLN A 32 9.72 -0.05 2.45
CA GLN A 32 8.66 0.44 3.33
C GLN A 32 9.22 0.74 4.74
N ARG A 33 10.02 -0.17 5.28
CA ARG A 33 10.67 -0.02 6.60
C ARG A 33 11.72 1.08 6.61
N ASP A 34 12.54 1.17 5.57
CA ASP A 34 13.58 2.21 5.44
C ASP A 34 12.96 3.61 5.37
N TYR A 35 11.81 3.76 4.71
CA TYR A 35 11.05 5.01 4.66
C TYR A 35 10.25 5.31 5.93
N GLY A 36 10.26 4.41 6.92
CA GLY A 36 9.52 4.57 8.17
C GLY A 36 8.01 4.61 7.96
N MET A 37 7.49 3.92 6.94
CA MET A 37 6.06 3.89 6.68
C MET A 37 5.32 3.18 7.83
N PRO A 38 4.11 3.65 8.19
CA PRO A 38 3.28 3.00 9.20
C PRO A 38 2.89 1.57 8.85
N SER A 39 2.47 0.82 9.88
CA SER A 39 2.01 -0.56 9.74
C SER A 39 0.71 -0.67 8.95
N TYR A 40 0.44 -1.87 8.44
CA TYR A 40 -0.85 -2.20 7.84
C TYR A 40 -2.04 -1.86 8.76
N ASN A 41 -1.95 -2.16 10.06
CA ASN A 41 -3.02 -1.86 11.02
C ASN A 41 -3.28 -0.34 11.15
N ALA A 42 -2.23 0.48 11.05
CA ALA A 42 -2.37 1.93 11.04
C ALA A 42 -3.06 2.43 9.76
N PHE A 43 -2.71 1.88 8.59
CA PHE A 43 -3.39 2.20 7.34
C PHE A 43 -4.83 1.70 7.30
N ARG A 44 -5.11 0.52 7.85
CA ARG A 44 -6.47 0.00 8.01
C ARG A 44 -7.33 0.96 8.85
N LYS A 45 -6.75 1.51 9.94
CA LYS A 45 -7.38 2.59 10.72
C LYS A 45 -7.61 3.86 9.91
N TYR A 46 -6.61 4.29 9.14
CA TYR A 46 -6.72 5.45 8.26
C TYR A 46 -7.85 5.29 7.23
N SER A 47 -8.05 4.07 6.73
CA SER A 47 -9.13 3.70 5.81
C SER A 47 -10.51 3.53 6.47
N GLY A 48 -10.65 3.86 7.75
CA GLY A 48 -11.93 3.86 8.46
C GLY A 48 -12.29 2.56 9.18
N TYR A 49 -11.40 1.56 9.19
CA TYR A 49 -11.63 0.31 9.92
C TYR A 49 -11.12 0.40 11.38
N PRO A 50 -11.72 -0.32 12.35
CA PRO A 50 -11.26 -0.28 13.74
C PRO A 50 -9.86 -0.91 13.87
N SER A 51 -8.91 -0.29 14.58
CA SER A 51 -7.62 -0.95 14.87
C SER A 51 -7.83 -2.29 15.58
N VAL A 52 -7.08 -3.30 15.14
CA VAL A 52 -7.09 -4.62 15.77
C VAL A 52 -5.91 -4.77 16.72
N LYS A 53 -6.02 -5.69 17.69
CA LYS A 53 -4.94 -5.95 18.66
C LYS A 53 -4.21 -7.26 18.40
N THR A 54 -4.84 -8.18 17.69
CA THR A 54 -4.29 -9.50 17.36
C THR A 54 -4.36 -9.77 15.87
N ILE A 55 -3.53 -10.69 15.38
CA ILE A 55 -3.52 -11.09 13.97
C ILE A 55 -4.83 -11.83 13.62
N ASP A 56 -5.43 -12.55 14.57
CA ASP A 56 -6.71 -13.27 14.37
C ASP A 56 -7.88 -12.35 14.02
N GLU A 57 -7.88 -11.13 14.57
CA GLU A 57 -8.91 -10.12 14.31
C GLU A 57 -8.89 -9.60 12.87
N LEU A 58 -7.88 -9.93 12.06
CA LEU A 58 -7.81 -9.59 10.63
C LEU A 58 -8.66 -10.53 9.75
N SER A 59 -9.29 -11.55 10.34
CA SER A 59 -10.16 -12.51 9.64
C SER A 59 -11.40 -11.87 9.00
N ASP A 60 -11.69 -10.60 9.29
CA ASP A 60 -12.74 -9.83 8.62
C ASP A 60 -12.38 -9.46 7.18
N LEU A 61 -11.09 -9.26 6.89
CA LEU A 61 -10.60 -8.86 5.57
C LEU A 61 -9.64 -9.87 4.94
N ILE A 62 -8.95 -10.69 5.73
CA ILE A 62 -7.90 -11.62 5.28
C ILE A 62 -8.34 -13.06 5.48
N ALA A 63 -8.17 -13.88 4.43
CA ALA A 63 -8.59 -15.28 4.46
C ALA A 63 -7.78 -16.11 5.49
N PRO A 64 -8.41 -17.11 6.16
CA PRO A 64 -7.79 -17.85 7.27
C PRO A 64 -6.44 -18.51 6.95
N GLU A 65 -6.22 -18.94 5.71
CA GLU A 65 -4.96 -19.51 5.25
C GLU A 65 -3.79 -18.51 5.39
N TYR A 66 -4.03 -17.24 5.11
CA TYR A 66 -3.03 -16.18 5.20
C TYR A 66 -2.81 -15.70 6.63
N ILE A 67 -3.85 -15.74 7.48
CA ILE A 67 -3.73 -15.45 8.92
C ILE A 67 -2.67 -16.36 9.56
N LYS A 68 -2.66 -17.64 9.20
CA LYS A 68 -1.65 -18.59 9.69
C LYS A 68 -0.23 -18.15 9.29
N HIS A 69 -0.02 -17.81 8.02
CA HIS A 69 1.28 -17.36 7.52
C HIS A 69 1.74 -16.04 8.16
N LEU A 70 0.80 -15.12 8.42
CA LEU A 70 1.11 -13.87 9.12
C LEU A 70 1.59 -14.12 10.55
N LYS A 71 0.99 -15.07 11.28
CA LYS A 71 1.45 -15.45 12.62
C LYS A 71 2.83 -16.09 12.63
N ASP A 72 3.19 -16.82 11.57
CA ASP A 72 4.52 -17.40 11.44
C ASP A 72 5.58 -16.32 11.12
N GLY A 73 5.20 -15.29 10.35
CA GLY A 73 6.10 -14.22 9.89
C GLY A 73 6.24 -13.02 10.83
N TYR A 74 5.21 -12.70 11.61
CA TYR A 74 5.12 -11.49 12.42
C TYR A 74 4.79 -11.79 13.88
N LYS A 75 5.37 -11.02 14.81
CA LYS A 75 5.14 -11.19 16.25
C LYS A 75 3.88 -10.45 16.71
N HIS A 76 3.66 -9.25 16.19
CA HIS A 76 2.53 -8.41 16.55
C HIS A 76 1.81 -7.92 15.28
N VAL A 77 0.51 -7.62 15.40
CA VAL A 77 -0.29 -7.12 14.27
C VAL A 77 0.22 -5.78 13.72
N ASP A 78 0.83 -4.97 14.59
CA ASP A 78 1.47 -3.70 14.22
C ASP A 78 2.85 -3.87 13.55
N ASP A 79 3.40 -5.09 13.49
CA ASP A 79 4.63 -5.35 12.73
C ASP A 79 4.34 -5.62 11.25
N ILE A 80 3.07 -5.86 10.89
CA ILE A 80 2.68 -6.23 9.52
C ILE A 80 2.91 -5.04 8.60
N ASP A 81 3.73 -5.26 7.58
CA ASP A 81 3.99 -4.27 6.55
C ASP A 81 2.72 -3.99 5.72
N LEU A 82 2.46 -2.72 5.38
CA LEU A 82 1.34 -2.31 4.54
C LEU A 82 1.27 -3.12 3.25
N ILE A 83 2.42 -3.32 2.57
CA ILE A 83 2.46 -4.07 1.32
C ILE A 83 2.01 -5.52 1.50
N VAL A 84 2.34 -6.14 2.63
CA VAL A 84 1.96 -7.52 2.92
C VAL A 84 0.48 -7.59 3.29
N GLY A 85 0.02 -6.77 4.23
CA GLY A 85 -1.39 -6.76 4.63
C GLY A 85 -2.33 -6.44 3.47
N GLY A 86 -2.00 -5.42 2.67
CA GLY A 86 -2.84 -4.99 1.55
C GLY A 86 -2.95 -5.99 0.40
N TYR A 87 -1.91 -6.80 0.14
CA TYR A 87 -2.00 -7.89 -0.84
C TYR A 87 -2.79 -9.11 -0.34
N LEU A 88 -2.87 -9.31 0.98
CA LEU A 88 -3.56 -10.44 1.58
C LEU A 88 -5.04 -10.15 1.87
N GLU A 89 -5.47 -8.89 1.79
CA GLU A 89 -6.88 -8.55 1.87
C GLU A 89 -7.67 -9.18 0.71
N THR A 90 -8.87 -9.66 1.04
CA THR A 90 -9.83 -10.16 0.07
C THR A 90 -10.25 -9.01 -0.85
N PRO A 91 -10.10 -9.15 -2.18
CA PRO A 91 -10.47 -8.10 -3.11
C PRO A 91 -11.95 -7.71 -3.02
N LEU A 92 -12.24 -6.42 -3.16
CA LEU A 92 -13.61 -5.94 -3.34
C LEU A 92 -14.19 -6.46 -4.67
N LEU A 93 -15.52 -6.55 -4.76
CA LEU A 93 -16.19 -6.98 -6.01
C LEU A 93 -15.80 -6.06 -7.17
N GLY A 94 -15.15 -6.62 -8.19
CA GLY A 94 -14.66 -5.87 -9.36
C GLY A 94 -13.35 -5.10 -9.14
N SER A 95 -12.70 -5.27 -7.99
CA SER A 95 -11.38 -4.68 -7.68
C SER A 95 -10.29 -5.75 -7.72
N LEU A 96 -9.05 -5.32 -7.97
CA LEU A 96 -7.85 -6.13 -7.76
C LEU A 96 -7.36 -6.10 -6.30
N PHE A 97 -7.85 -5.14 -5.52
CA PHE A 97 -7.38 -4.86 -4.18
C PHE A 97 -8.49 -4.97 -3.14
N GLY A 98 -8.10 -5.31 -1.92
CA GLY A 98 -8.98 -5.22 -0.77
C GLY A 98 -9.27 -3.78 -0.34
N PRO A 99 -10.08 -3.61 0.71
CA PRO A 99 -10.58 -2.30 1.11
C PRO A 99 -9.51 -1.28 1.50
N THR A 100 -8.47 -1.68 2.24
CA THR A 100 -7.44 -0.74 2.72
C THR A 100 -6.61 -0.22 1.56
N PHE A 101 -6.15 -1.10 0.67
CA PHE A 101 -5.40 -0.68 -0.53
C PHE A 101 -6.25 0.14 -1.48
N THR A 102 -7.50 -0.26 -1.70
CA THR A 102 -8.42 0.51 -2.54
C THR A 102 -8.59 1.93 -1.99
N TYR A 103 -8.77 2.09 -0.68
CA TYR A 103 -8.90 3.40 -0.05
C TYR A 103 -7.65 4.25 -0.21
N VAL A 104 -6.46 3.71 0.12
CA VAL A 104 -5.19 4.46 0.04
C VAL A 104 -4.91 4.91 -1.40
N LEU A 105 -5.14 4.02 -2.37
CA LEU A 105 -4.98 4.35 -3.79
C LEU A 105 -5.99 5.41 -4.22
N ALA A 106 -7.26 5.26 -3.85
CA ALA A 106 -8.30 6.22 -4.18
C ALA A 106 -8.02 7.61 -3.59
N ASP A 107 -7.58 7.70 -2.33
CA ASP A 107 -7.17 8.96 -1.70
C ASP A 107 -5.98 9.60 -2.45
N GLN A 108 -4.99 8.79 -2.84
CA GLN A 108 -3.85 9.29 -3.62
C GLN A 108 -4.26 9.79 -5.01
N PHE A 109 -5.11 9.05 -5.75
CA PHE A 109 -5.61 9.46 -7.06
C PHE A 109 -6.50 10.71 -6.96
N TYR A 110 -7.33 10.81 -5.91
CA TYR A 110 -8.12 12.00 -5.63
C TYR A 110 -7.22 13.22 -5.45
N ARG A 111 -6.19 13.11 -4.60
CA ARG A 111 -5.23 14.20 -4.35
C ARG A 111 -4.43 14.57 -5.58
N TRP A 112 -4.06 13.60 -6.43
CA TRP A 112 -3.41 13.90 -7.71
C TRP A 112 -4.34 14.68 -8.64
N LYS A 113 -5.58 14.21 -8.83
CA LYS A 113 -6.55 14.88 -9.69
C LYS A 113 -6.83 16.31 -9.23
N PHE A 114 -7.19 16.49 -7.97
CA PHE A 114 -7.62 17.80 -7.45
C PHE A 114 -6.47 18.69 -6.99
N GLY A 115 -5.28 18.13 -6.77
CA GLY A 115 -4.06 18.89 -6.50
C GLY A 115 -3.34 19.36 -7.76
N ASP A 116 -3.65 18.79 -8.92
CA ASP A 116 -3.10 19.23 -10.20
C ASP A 116 -3.98 20.31 -10.85
N ARG A 117 -3.48 21.54 -10.83
CA ARG A 117 -4.12 22.69 -11.48
C ARG A 117 -4.40 22.44 -12.96
N ASN A 118 -3.56 21.68 -13.64
CA ASN A 118 -3.64 21.41 -15.08
C ASN A 118 -4.30 20.06 -15.40
N PHE A 119 -4.97 19.43 -14.44
CA PHE A 119 -5.63 18.16 -14.70
C PHE A 119 -6.66 18.29 -15.83
N PHE A 120 -6.55 17.43 -16.85
CA PHE A 120 -7.20 17.61 -18.16
C PHE A 120 -8.72 17.80 -18.10
N SER A 121 -9.40 17.21 -17.11
CA SER A 121 -10.86 17.27 -16.96
C SER A 121 -11.38 18.59 -16.36
N PHE A 122 -10.50 19.49 -15.92
CA PHE A 122 -10.92 20.79 -15.38
C PHE A 122 -11.06 21.79 -16.51
N LEU A 123 -12.32 22.11 -16.86
CA LEU A 123 -12.69 23.02 -17.94
C LEU A 123 -12.99 24.43 -17.42
N GLY A 124 -12.94 25.43 -18.31
CA GLY A 124 -13.33 26.82 -18.01
C GLY A 124 -12.27 27.66 -17.31
N GLN A 125 -11.02 27.19 -17.19
CA GLN A 125 -9.90 27.96 -16.66
C GLN A 125 -8.99 28.48 -17.80
N PRO A 126 -8.18 29.55 -17.58
CA PRO A 126 -7.26 30.06 -18.59
C PRO A 126 -6.22 29.05 -19.10
N TRP A 127 -5.95 27.99 -18.32
CA TRP A 127 -5.01 26.92 -18.64
C TRP A 127 -5.70 25.59 -18.98
N SER A 128 -7.04 25.57 -19.07
CA SER A 128 -7.78 24.39 -19.49
C SER A 128 -7.55 24.11 -20.98
N PHE A 129 -7.70 22.85 -21.36
CA PHE A 129 -7.85 22.50 -22.77
C PHE A 129 -9.06 23.21 -23.38
N THR A 130 -8.96 23.54 -24.67
CA THR A 130 -10.15 23.93 -25.45
C THR A 130 -11.08 22.73 -25.59
N GLU A 131 -12.36 22.97 -25.90
CA GLU A 131 -13.31 21.88 -26.10
C GLU A 131 -12.82 20.89 -27.17
N ALA A 132 -12.28 21.39 -28.29
CA ALA A 132 -11.75 20.54 -29.35
C ALA A 132 -10.60 19.64 -28.87
N GLN A 133 -9.69 20.17 -28.05
CA GLN A 133 -8.59 19.39 -27.47
C GLN A 133 -9.06 18.39 -26.42
N TYR A 134 -10.07 18.74 -25.62
CA TYR A 134 -10.64 17.83 -24.62
C TYR A 134 -11.26 16.60 -25.28
N GLN A 135 -11.95 16.79 -26.43
CA GLN A 135 -12.51 15.69 -27.22
C GLN A 135 -11.46 14.77 -27.85
N GLU A 136 -10.19 15.18 -27.95
CA GLU A 136 -9.10 14.30 -28.39
C GLU A 136 -8.60 13.39 -27.26
N ILE A 137 -8.93 13.69 -26.00
CA ILE A 137 -8.45 12.98 -24.81
C ILE A 137 -9.46 11.94 -24.30
N ILE A 138 -10.78 12.21 -24.45
CA ILE A 138 -11.85 11.36 -23.88
C ILE A 138 -12.37 10.27 -24.83
#